data_AF-A0A7X7I6S9-F1
#
_entry.id   AF-A0A7X7I6S9-F1
#
_cell.length_a   1.000
_cell.length_b   1.000
_cell.length_c   1.000
_cell.angle_alpha   90.00
_cell.angle_beta   90.00
_cell.angle_gamma   90.00
#
_symmetry.space_group_name_H-M   'P 1'
#
loop_
_entity.id
_entity.type
_entity.pdbx_description
1 polymer ?
#
loop_
_entity_poly.entity_id
_entity_poly.type
_entity_poly.pdbx_seq_one_letter_code
_entity_poly.pdbx_strand_id
1 'polypeptide(L)'
;FKSEGIEINLKYIDPSYIIRSTPANPSDSIYCNRLGNNAVHAAMSGKTRMLVSLINNTFVHIPMELAVQKRNRVDPESSLWRDVVQATGQPVLMK
;
A
#
# COMPACT_ATOMS: atom_id res chain seq x y z
N PHE A 1 7.23 -32.02 12.34
CA PHE A 1 7.85 -31.52 13.58
C PHE A 1 7.46 -32.35 14.79
N LYS A 2 6.21 -32.30 15.28
CA LYS A 2 5.79 -33.12 16.44
C LYS A 2 5.83 -34.63 16.19
N SER A 3 5.50 -35.07 14.98
CA SER A 3 5.62 -36.47 14.54
C SER A 3 7.07 -36.93 14.32
N GLU A 4 7.98 -35.98 14.08
CA GLU A 4 9.40 -36.23 13.73
C GLU A 4 10.35 -36.00 14.93
N GLY A 5 9.81 -35.64 16.11
CA GLY A 5 10.62 -35.34 17.31
C GLY A 5 11.53 -34.11 17.19
N ILE A 6 11.31 -33.24 16.21
CA ILE A 6 12.16 -32.07 15.95
C ILE A 6 11.74 -30.91 16.88
N GLU A 7 12.69 -30.42 17.69
CA GLU A 7 12.50 -29.21 18.52
C GLU A 7 12.38 -27.96 17.63
N ILE A 8 11.38 -27.12 17.92
CA ILE A 8 11.12 -25.90 17.13
C ILE A 8 11.68 -24.69 17.89
N ASN A 9 12.53 -23.91 17.22
CA ASN A 9 12.89 -22.57 17.65
C ASN A 9 12.09 -21.54 16.84
N LEU A 10 11.11 -20.89 17.45
CA LEU A 10 10.27 -19.88 16.79
C LEU A 10 10.62 -18.50 17.31
N LYS A 11 10.88 -17.56 16.40
CA LYS A 11 11.03 -16.13 16.69
C LYS A 11 9.94 -15.37 15.97
N TYR A 12 9.10 -14.67 16.73
CA TYR A 12 8.09 -13.76 16.19
C TYR A 12 8.65 -12.34 16.21
N ILE A 13 8.52 -11.63 15.08
CA ILE A 13 8.98 -10.25 14.92
C ILE A 13 7.80 -9.43 14.40
N ASP A 14 7.40 -8.42 15.16
CA ASP A 14 6.35 -7.46 14.77
C ASP A 14 6.94 -6.05 14.59
N PRO A 15 7.27 -5.65 13.35
CA PRO A 15 7.83 -4.34 13.06
C PRO A 15 6.77 -3.25 12.87
N SER A 16 5.49 -3.47 13.19
CA SER A 16 4.39 -2.57 12.82
C SER A 16 4.60 -1.13 13.25
N TYR A 17 4.99 -0.91 14.51
CA TYR A 17 5.24 0.45 15.01
C TYR A 17 6.51 1.04 14.41
N ILE A 18 7.56 0.24 14.21
CA ILE A 18 8.83 0.67 13.60
C ILE A 18 8.55 1.24 12.20
N ILE A 19 7.79 0.51 11.38
CA ILE A 19 7.47 0.94 10.01
C ILE A 19 6.63 2.23 10.03
N ARG A 20 5.62 2.33 10.90
CA ARG A 20 4.67 3.46 10.91
C ARG A 20 5.17 4.72 11.61
N SER A 21 6.20 4.61 12.46
CA SER A 21 6.78 5.75 13.19
C SER A 21 8.06 6.29 12.54
N THR A 22 8.60 5.59 11.53
CA THR A 22 9.79 6.04 10.82
C THR A 22 9.50 7.33 10.04
N PRO A 23 10.43 8.31 10.02
CA PRO A 23 10.27 9.51 9.20
C PRO A 23 10.10 9.20 7.71
N ALA A 24 9.37 10.08 7.02
CA ALA A 24 9.23 9.97 5.57
C ALA A 24 10.59 10.06 4.87
N ASN A 25 10.81 9.21 3.87
CA ASN A 25 11.97 9.34 2.99
C ASN A 25 11.81 10.57 2.06
N PRO A 26 12.86 10.98 1.31
CA PRO A 26 12.78 12.15 0.43
C PRO A 26 11.69 12.05 -0.64
N SER A 27 11.48 10.86 -1.23
CA SER A 27 10.45 10.62 -2.24
C SER A 27 9.05 10.83 -1.68
N ASP A 28 8.78 10.26 -0.50
CA ASP A 28 7.51 10.44 0.22
C ASP A 28 7.30 11.90 0.63
N SER A 29 8.35 12.58 1.04
CA SER A 29 8.29 14.01 1.40
C SER A 29 7.88 14.87 0.21
N ILE A 30 8.48 14.64 -0.97
CA ILE A 30 8.11 15.33 -2.22
C ILE A 30 6.67 14.99 -2.61
N TYR A 31 6.29 13.72 -2.50
CA TYR A 31 4.95 13.26 -2.83
C TYR A 31 3.88 13.91 -1.96
N CYS A 32 4.07 13.90 -0.64
CA CYS A 32 3.17 14.52 0.34
C CYS A 32 3.07 16.03 0.14
N ASN A 33 4.19 16.71 -0.17
CA ASN A 33 4.17 18.14 -0.46
C ASN A 33 3.31 18.45 -1.70
N ARG A 34 3.45 17.66 -2.77
CA ARG A 34 2.64 17.81 -3.99
C ARG A 34 1.15 17.53 -3.73
N LEU A 35 0.82 16.48 -2.96
CA LEU A 35 -0.56 16.22 -2.56
C LEU A 35 -1.16 17.39 -1.79
N GLY A 36 -0.44 17.92 -0.80
CA GLY A 36 -0.87 19.05 0.02
C GLY A 36 -1.12 20.32 -0.80
N ASN A 37 -0.18 20.71 -1.68
CA ASN A 37 -0.32 21.91 -2.50
C ASN A 37 -1.52 21.81 -3.45
N ASN A 38 -1.72 20.66 -4.11
CA ASN A 38 -2.87 20.43 -4.99
C ASN A 38 -4.19 20.46 -4.21
N ALA A 39 -4.22 19.90 -3.00
CA ALA A 39 -5.41 19.93 -2.15
C ALA A 39 -5.79 21.37 -1.77
N VAL A 40 -4.80 22.20 -1.41
CA VAL A 40 -5.00 23.62 -1.12
C VAL A 40 -5.51 24.36 -2.36
N HIS A 41 -4.86 24.21 -3.52
CA HIS A 41 -5.32 24.84 -4.76
C HIS A 41 -6.77 24.48 -5.10
N ALA A 42 -7.12 23.22 -4.94
CA ALA A 42 -8.46 22.76 -5.20
C ALA A 42 -9.49 23.36 -4.23
N ALA A 43 -9.18 23.37 -2.93
CA ALA A 43 -10.01 24.01 -1.90
C ALA A 43 -10.20 25.51 -2.18
N MET A 44 -9.12 26.23 -2.51
CA MET A 44 -9.17 27.65 -2.85
C MET A 44 -9.97 27.93 -4.13
N SER A 45 -10.05 26.95 -5.05
CA SER A 45 -10.93 27.02 -6.22
C SER A 45 -12.39 26.60 -5.96
N GLY A 46 -12.78 26.43 -4.68
CA GLY A 46 -14.13 26.07 -4.27
C GLY A 46 -14.49 24.59 -4.37
N LYS A 47 -13.51 23.69 -4.58
CA LYS A 47 -13.78 22.24 -4.64
C LYS A 47 -13.92 21.67 -3.24
N THR A 48 -14.90 20.79 -3.05
CA THR A 48 -15.19 20.10 -1.78
C THR A 48 -15.50 18.62 -2.02
N ARG A 49 -15.59 17.82 -0.96
CA ARG A 49 -15.97 16.38 -0.98
C ARG A 49 -15.13 15.54 -1.96
N MET A 50 -13.85 15.85 -2.08
CA MET A 50 -12.93 15.15 -2.98
C MET A 50 -11.58 14.91 -2.32
N LEU A 51 -10.83 13.95 -2.84
CA LEU A 51 -9.45 13.63 -2.50
C LEU A 51 -8.53 13.98 -3.66
N VAL A 52 -7.29 14.37 -3.34
CA VAL A 52 -6.22 14.43 -4.33
C VAL A 52 -5.47 13.10 -4.31
N SER A 53 -5.23 12.51 -5.48
CA SER A 53 -4.47 11.28 -5.63
C SER A 53 -3.58 11.34 -6.87
N LEU A 54 -2.60 10.46 -6.95
CA LEU A 54 -1.74 10.28 -8.13
C LEU A 54 -2.18 9.01 -8.87
N ILE A 55 -2.73 9.17 -10.07
CA ILE A 55 -3.13 8.06 -10.95
C ILE A 55 -2.41 8.24 -12.28
N ASN A 56 -1.72 7.20 -12.74
CA ASN A 56 -0.96 7.22 -14.00
C ASN A 56 -0.06 8.48 -14.12
N ASN A 57 0.77 8.71 -13.10
CA ASN A 57 1.67 9.87 -12.99
C ASN A 57 0.99 11.25 -13.02
N THR A 58 -0.32 11.33 -12.84
CA THR A 58 -1.08 12.58 -12.88
C THR A 58 -1.83 12.80 -11.57
N PHE A 59 -1.76 14.02 -11.02
CA PHE A 59 -2.55 14.40 -9.86
C PHE A 59 -3.99 14.68 -10.29
N VAL A 60 -4.94 13.98 -9.68
CA VAL A 60 -6.36 14.01 -10.03
C VAL A 60 -7.23 14.28 -8.81
N HIS A 61 -8.40 14.87 -9.03
CA HIS A 61 -9.44 15.01 -8.03
C HIS A 61 -10.39 13.81 -8.10
N ILE A 62 -10.59 13.13 -6.98
CA ILE A 62 -11.44 11.95 -6.88
C ILE A 62 -12.57 12.26 -5.91
N PRO A 63 -13.85 12.18 -6.33
CA PRO A 63 -14.98 12.28 -5.41
C PRO A 63 -14.85 11.28 -4.25
N MET A 64 -15.07 11.74 -3.02
CA MET A 64 -14.90 10.88 -1.83
C MET A 64 -15.80 9.63 -1.88
N GLU A 65 -17.02 9.75 -2.40
CA GLU A 65 -17.96 8.63 -2.56
C GLU A 65 -17.41 7.53 -3.49
N LEU A 66 -16.73 7.90 -4.57
CA LEU A 66 -16.06 6.95 -5.45
C LEU A 66 -14.84 6.33 -4.79
N ALA A 67 -14.06 7.13 -4.05
CA ALA A 67 -12.84 6.67 -3.40
C ALA A 67 -13.09 5.59 -2.33
N VAL A 68 -14.24 5.62 -1.64
CA VAL A 68 -14.59 4.66 -0.60
C VAL A 68 -15.36 3.44 -1.11
N GLN A 69 -15.77 3.43 -2.38
CA GLN A 69 -16.64 2.38 -2.93
C GLN A 69 -15.93 1.02 -3.01
N LYS A 70 -14.64 1.01 -3.33
CA LYS A 70 -13.83 -0.21 -3.49
C LYS A 70 -12.43 0.02 -2.96
N ARG A 71 -11.80 -1.06 -2.48
CA ARG A 71 -10.41 -1.06 -2.03
C ARG A 71 -9.55 -1.82 -3.04
N ASN A 72 -8.38 -1.27 -3.37
CA ASN A 72 -7.39 -1.98 -4.17
C ASN A 72 -6.92 -3.23 -3.43
N ARG A 73 -6.91 -4.36 -4.14
CA ARG A 73 -6.39 -5.65 -3.69
C ARG A 73 -5.29 -6.07 -4.66
N VAL A 74 -4.32 -6.84 -4.17
CA VAL A 74 -3.38 -7.52 -5.04
C VAL A 74 -4.18 -8.50 -5.89
N ASP A 75 -4.01 -8.42 -7.21
CA ASP A 75 -4.57 -9.38 -8.14
C ASP A 75 -3.65 -10.62 -8.16
N PRO A 76 -4.13 -11.81 -7.76
CA PRO A 76 -3.35 -13.04 -7.79
C PRO A 76 -2.85 -13.42 -9.18
N GLU A 77 -3.48 -12.92 -10.24
CA GLU A 77 -3.07 -13.20 -11.62
C GLU A 77 -2.09 -12.15 -12.18
N SER A 78 -1.81 -11.09 -11.42
CA SER A 78 -0.89 -10.02 -11.84
C SER A 78 0.59 -10.44 -11.78
N SER A 79 1.43 -9.72 -12.53
CA SER A 79 2.88 -9.92 -12.51
C SER A 79 3.46 -9.81 -11.10
N LEU A 80 2.98 -8.85 -10.30
CA LEU A 80 3.42 -8.65 -8.93
C LEU A 80 3.27 -9.93 -8.09
N TRP A 81 2.13 -10.62 -8.19
CA TRP A 81 1.91 -11.84 -7.41
C TRP A 81 2.72 -13.03 -7.96
N ARG A 82 2.90 -13.10 -9.28
CA ARG A 82 3.75 -14.12 -9.91
C ARG A 82 5.20 -14.00 -9.45
N ASP A 83 5.72 -12.78 -9.35
CA ASP A 83 7.08 -12.51 -8.85
C ASP A 83 7.23 -13.02 -7.40
N VAL A 84 6.22 -12.83 -6.56
CA VAL A 84 6.20 -13.33 -5.16
C VAL A 84 6.23 -14.85 -5.12
N VAL A 85 5.39 -15.52 -5.92
CA VAL A 85 5.35 -16.98 -6.02
C VAL A 85 6.69 -17.54 -6.49
N GLN A 86 7.28 -16.93 -7.51
CA GLN A 86 8.58 -17.34 -8.05
C GLN A 86 9.71 -17.16 -7.03
N ALA A 87 9.73 -16.03 -6.32
CA ALA A 87 10.77 -15.74 -5.32
C ALA A 87 10.68 -16.64 -4.08
N THR A 88 9.47 -17.04 -3.69
CA THR A 88 9.24 -17.84 -2.47
C THR A 88 9.20 -19.35 -2.72
N GLY A 89 8.96 -19.78 -3.97
CA GLY A 89 8.75 -21.19 -4.33
C GLY A 89 7.47 -21.79 -3.74
N GLN A 90 6.59 -20.96 -3.16
CA GLN A 90 5.32 -21.42 -2.60
C GLN A 90 4.34 -21.81 -3.73
N PRO A 91 3.44 -22.77 -3.49
CA PRO A 91 2.43 -23.11 -4.48
C PRO A 91 1.47 -21.93 -4.71
N VAL A 92 0.99 -21.78 -5.94
CA VAL A 92 0.06 -20.71 -6.35
C VAL A 92 -1.22 -20.70 -5.50
N LEU A 93 -1.66 -21.89 -5.07
CA LEU A 93 -2.77 -22.09 -4.14
C LEU A 93 -2.28 -22.95 -2.97
N MET A 94 -2.29 -22.39 -1.76
CA MET A 94 -2.17 -23.20 -0.54
C MET A 94 -3.52 -23.91 -0.33
N LYS A 95 -3.50 -25.25 -0.28
CA LYS A 95 -4.65 -26.07 0.11
C LYS A 95 -4.89 -26.00 1.61
#